data_AF-A0A3G3CBD1-F1
#
_entry.id   AF-A0A3G3CBD1-F1
#
_cell.length_a   1.000
_cell.length_b   1.000
_cell.length_c   1.000
_cell.angle_alpha   90.00
_cell.angle_beta   90.00
_cell.angle_gamma   90.00
#
_symmetry.space_group_name_H-M   'P 1'
#
loop_
_entity.id
_entity.type
_entity.pdbx_description
1 polymer ?
#
loop_
_entity_poly.entity_id
_entity_poly.type
_entity_poly.pdbx_seq_one_letter_code
_entity_poly.pdbx_strand_id
1 'polypeptide(L)' 'GLSSWFHNYESSLVFFGMLLMILTMIQWWRDIIRESTFQGFHTSKVYNGLRWGMMLFIISEVCFFFA' A
#
# COMPACT_ATOMS: atom_id res chain seq x y z
N GLY A 1 15.50 7.81 8.61
CA GLY A 1 14.49 8.87 8.43
C GLY A 1 14.25 9.60 9.73
N LEU A 2 13.28 9.16 10.52
CA LEU A 2 12.80 9.86 11.73
C LEU A 2 13.88 10.11 12.80
N SER A 3 14.75 9.13 13.08
CA SER A 3 15.86 9.33 14.03
C SER A 3 16.82 10.43 13.59
N SER A 4 17.21 10.47 12.31
CA SER A 4 18.05 11.54 11.74
C SER A 4 17.36 12.90 11.77
N TRP A 5 16.04 12.91 11.54
CA TRP A 5 15.27 14.15 11.62
C TRP A 5 15.19 14.69 13.06
N PHE A 6 14.97 13.83 14.06
CA PHE A 6 14.85 14.26 15.45
C PHE A 6 16.19 14.58 16.13
N HIS A 7 17.29 13.91 15.74
CA HIS A 7 18.60 14.09 16.39
C HIS A 7 19.52 15.04 15.62
N ASN A 8 19.50 14.99 14.28
CA ASN A 8 20.40 15.77 13.43
C ASN A 8 19.68 16.91 12.68
N TYR A 9 18.36 17.08 12.88
CA TYR A 9 17.50 18.03 12.16
C TYR A 9 17.52 17.88 10.63
N GLU A 10 18.05 16.76 10.13
CA GLU A 10 18.23 16.51 8.71
C GLU A 10 17.08 15.63 8.19
N SER A 11 16.27 16.18 7.28
CA SER A 11 15.03 15.57 6.77
C SER A 11 15.21 14.82 5.44
N SER A 12 16.40 14.87 4.84
CA SER A 12 16.69 14.25 3.53
C SER A 12 16.27 12.78 3.48
N LEU A 13 16.60 12.00 4.51
CA LEU A 13 16.26 10.58 4.62
C LEU A 13 14.75 10.32 4.79
N VAL A 14 13.99 11.26 5.35
CA VAL A 14 12.52 11.15 5.40
C VAL A 14 11.94 11.36 4.01
N PHE A 15 12.41 12.37 3.27
CA PHE A 15 11.97 12.62 1.90
C PHE A 15 12.30 11.47 0.96
N PHE A 16 13.52 10.93 1.02
CA PHE A 16 13.88 9.74 0.25
C PHE A 16 13.01 8.52 0.62
N GLY A 17 12.73 8.31 1.91
CA GLY A 17 11.84 7.24 2.36
C GLY A 17 10.42 7.39 1.81
N MET A 18 9.86 8.59 1.85
CA MET A 18 8.53 8.88 1.29
C MET A 18 8.50 8.69 -0.24
N LEU A 19 9.53 9.15 -0.95
CA LEU A 19 9.65 8.94 -2.39
C LEU A 19 9.68 7.44 -2.73
N LEU A 20 10.51 6.66 -2.02
CA LEU A 20 10.58 5.22 -2.23
C LEU A 20 9.25 4.53 -1.93
N MET A 21 8.56 4.91 -0.85
CA MET A 21 7.22 4.36 -0.56
C MET A 21 6.22 4.65 -1.68
N ILE A 22 6.20 5.87 -2.22
CA ILE A 22 5.29 6.19 -3.34
C ILE A 22 5.65 5.36 -4.57
N LEU A 23 6.95 5.26 -4.89
CA LEU A 23 7.41 4.48 -6.03
C LEU A 23 7.08 2.99 -5.88
N THR A 24 7.21 2.40 -4.69
CA THR A 24 6.86 0.99 -4.47
C THR A 24 5.35 0.78 -4.58
N MET A 25 4.53 1.69 -4.04
CA MET A 25 3.08 1.61 -4.17
C MET A 25 2.64 1.66 -5.65
N ILE A 26 3.18 2.58 -6.45
CA ILE A 26 2.86 2.68 -7.88
C ILE A 26 3.27 1.41 -8.64
N GLN A 27 4.48 0.91 -8.39
CA GLN A 27 4.98 -0.29 -9.06
C GLN A 27 4.17 -1.54 -8.67
N TRP A 28 3.81 -1.66 -7.41
CA TRP A 28 2.99 -2.78 -6.93
C TRP A 28 1.61 -2.78 -7.58
N TRP A 29 0.91 -1.64 -7.58
CA TRP A 29 -0.40 -1.54 -8.23
C TRP A 29 -0.34 -1.81 -9.74
N ARG A 30 0.70 -1.32 -10.41
CA ARG A 30 0.95 -1.64 -11.83
C ARG A 30 1.06 -3.14 -12.05
N ASP A 31 1.76 -3.84 -11.17
CA ASP A 31 1.99 -5.29 -11.33
C ASP A 31 0.70 -6.09 -11.01
N ILE A 32 -0.11 -5.68 -10.02
CA ILE A 32 -1.46 -6.25 -9.80
C ILE A 32 -2.36 -6.07 -11.05
N ILE A 33 -2.33 -4.90 -11.69
CA ILE A 33 -3.09 -4.66 -12.93
C ILE A 33 -2.61 -5.58 -14.05
N ARG A 34 -1.30 -5.84 -14.13
CA ARG A 34 -0.74 -6.75 -15.14
C ARG A 34 -1.13 -8.20 -14.90
N GLU A 35 -1.03 -8.66 -13.66
CA GLU A 35 -1.45 -10.00 -13.24
C GLU A 35 -2.93 -10.27 -13.55
N SER A 36 -3.78 -9.26 -13.33
CA SER A 36 -5.21 -9.36 -13.58
C SER A 36 -5.61 -9.26 -15.05
N THR A 37 -5.20 -8.18 -15.73
CA THR A 37 -5.74 -7.81 -17.04
C THR A 37 -4.99 -8.49 -18.19
N PHE A 38 -3.66 -8.63 -18.06
CA PHE A 38 -2.84 -9.15 -19.16
C PHE A 38 -2.45 -10.62 -18.99
N GLN A 39 -2.33 -11.11 -17.75
CA GLN A 39 -1.93 -12.51 -17.47
C GLN A 39 -3.10 -13.40 -17.06
N GLY A 40 -4.24 -12.83 -16.64
CA GLY A 40 -5.46 -13.57 -16.33
C GLY A 40 -5.41 -14.37 -15.02
N PHE A 41 -4.52 -14.04 -14.08
CA PHE A 41 -4.37 -14.80 -12.83
C PHE A 41 -5.51 -14.59 -11.82
N HIS A 42 -6.38 -13.61 -12.06
CA HIS A 42 -7.52 -13.31 -11.18
C HIS A 42 -8.71 -14.25 -11.44
N THR A 43 -8.56 -15.52 -11.05
CA THR A 43 -9.67 -16.49 -11.06
C THR A 43 -10.82 -16.05 -10.13
N SER A 44 -12.01 -16.64 -10.28
CA SER A 44 -13.18 -16.31 -9.46
C SER A 44 -12.91 -16.38 -7.94
N LYS A 45 -12.12 -17.37 -7.49
CA LYS A 45 -11.72 -17.50 -6.08
C LYS A 45 -10.86 -16.31 -5.62
N VAL A 46 -9.88 -15.88 -6.42
CA VAL A 46 -9.01 -14.73 -6.13
C VAL A 46 -9.84 -13.44 -6.06
N TYR A 47 -10.74 -13.24 -7.01
CA TYR A 47 -11.60 -12.06 -7.05
C TYR A 47 -12.52 -11.97 -5.83
N ASN A 48 -13.10 -13.08 -5.39
CA ASN A 48 -13.87 -13.13 -4.15
C ASN A 48 -12.99 -12.83 -2.92
N GLY A 49 -11.75 -13.32 -2.89
CA GLY A 49 -10.78 -12.99 -1.84
C GLY A 49 -10.47 -11.49 -1.76
N LEU A 50 -10.24 -10.83 -2.91
CA LEU A 50 -10.00 -9.38 -2.97
C LEU A 50 -11.22 -8.58 -2.47
N ARG A 51 -12.44 -9.01 -2.79
CA ARG A 51 -13.67 -8.38 -2.28
C ARG A 51 -13.78 -8.45 -0.76
N TRP A 52 -13.51 -9.63 -0.18
CA TRP A 52 -13.47 -9.79 1.27
C TRP A 52 -12.36 -8.98 1.92
N GLY A 53 -11.16 -8.96 1.30
CA GLY A 53 -10.04 -8.14 1.77
C GLY A 53 -10.40 -6.65 1.84
N MET A 54 -11.07 -6.11 0.81
CA MET A 54 -11.50 -4.71 0.82
C MET A 54 -12.57 -4.42 1.87
N MET A 55 -13.54 -5.34 2.06
CA MET A 55 -14.54 -5.19 3.13
C MET A 55 -13.89 -5.14 4.51
N LEU A 56 -12.95 -6.04 4.79
CA LEU A 56 -12.22 -6.07 6.07
C LEU A 56 -11.33 -4.82 6.26
N PHE A 57 -10.67 -4.34 5.21
CA PHE A 57 -9.89 -3.11 5.26
C PHE A 57 -10.76 -1.89 5.60
N ILE A 58 -11.95 -1.76 4.99
CA ILE A 58 -12.89 -0.69 5.33
C ILE A 58 -13.34 -0.80 6.80
N ILE A 59 -13.64 -2.02 7.27
CA ILE A 59 -14.01 -2.24 8.67
C ILE A 59 -12.88 -1.80 9.61
N SER A 60 -11.61 -2.09 9.30
CA SER A 60 -10.49 -1.64 10.13
C SER A 60 -10.36 -0.11 10.17
N GLU A 61 -10.62 0.58 9.06
CA GLU A 61 -10.62 2.05 9.04
C GLU A 61 -11.77 2.62 9.88
N VAL A 62 -12.98 2.03 9.81
CA VAL A 62 -14.11 2.44 10.67
C VAL A 62 -13.76 2.28 12.16
N CYS A 63 -13.10 1.18 12.54
CA CYS A 63 -12.62 1.00 13.91
C CYS A 63 -11.55 2.02 14.30
N PHE A 64 -10.64 2.36 13.39
CA PHE A 64 -9.62 3.38 13.62
C PHE A 64 -10.22 4.76 13.89
N PHE A 65 -11.29 5.16 13.18
CA PHE A 65 -11.98 6.43 13.43
C PHE A 65 -12.89 6.42 14.68
N PHE A 66 -13.22 5.24 15.22
CA PHE A 66 -14.00 5.13 16.46
C PHE A 66 -13.14 5.29 17.72
N ALA A 67 -11.89 4.83 17.67
CA ALA A 67 -10.93 4.89 18.78
C ALA A 67 -10.27 6.27 18.90
#